data_AF-A0A1S8WVL8-F1
#
_entry.id   AF-A0A1S8WVL8-F1
#
_cell.length_a   1.000
_cell.length_b   1.000
_cell.length_c   1.000
_cell.angle_alpha   90.00
_cell.angle_beta   90.00
_cell.angle_gamma   90.00
#
_symmetry.space_group_name_H-M   'P 1'
#
loop_
_entity.id
_entity.type
_entity.pdbx_description
1 polymer ?
#
loop_
_entity_poly.entity_id
_entity_poly.type
_entity_poly.pdbx_seq_one_letter_code
_entity_poly.pdbx_strand_id
1 'polypeptide(L)'
;TGLLVANARIVDYPIIYVNDNFTRLTNYSPRDMVQTSAICKQLHGERTSINAVERIQRALDEGQMEQVEITLYKKNSKLWLTVARVKCYS
;
A
#
# COMPACT_ATOMS: atom_id res chain seq x y z
N THR A 1 -2.89 -13.87 1.72
CA THR A 1 -3.02 -12.39 1.72
C THR A 1 -1.63 -11.78 1.62
N GLY A 2 -1.45 -10.77 0.75
CA GLY A 2 -0.22 -9.96 0.71
C GLY A 2 -0.15 -9.03 1.93
N LEU A 3 1.03 -8.82 2.48
CA LEU A 3 1.27 -7.97 3.65
C LEU A 3 2.38 -6.97 3.38
N LEU A 4 2.16 -5.74 3.84
CA LEU A 4 3.11 -4.64 3.86
C LEU A 4 3.06 -4.01 5.26
N VAL A 5 4.22 -3.68 5.81
CA VAL A 5 4.37 -3.02 7.11
C VAL A 5 5.23 -1.78 6.91
N ALA A 6 4.79 -0.65 7.48
CA ALA A 6 5.46 0.64 7.40
C ALA A 6 5.68 1.23 8.79
N ASN A 7 6.65 2.12 8.90
CA ASN A 7 6.90 2.85 10.14
C ASN A 7 5.99 4.08 10.22
N ALA A 8 4.99 4.04 11.10
CA ALA A 8 4.03 5.14 11.29
C ALA A 8 4.64 6.41 11.92
N ARG A 9 5.87 6.35 12.45
CA ARG A 9 6.52 7.47 13.16
C ARG A 9 7.47 8.29 12.30
N ILE A 10 7.63 7.92 11.03
CA ILE A 10 8.52 8.61 10.09
C ILE A 10 7.65 9.21 8.98
N VAL A 11 8.03 10.41 8.53
CA VAL A 11 7.39 11.11 7.40
C VAL A 11 7.30 10.17 6.18
N ASP A 12 6.19 10.26 5.46
CA ASP A 12 5.83 9.42 4.31
C ASP A 12 5.58 7.93 4.60
N TYR A 13 5.65 7.51 5.87
CA TYR A 13 5.37 6.15 6.31
C TYR A 13 6.20 5.12 5.52
N PRO A 14 7.54 5.12 5.67
CA PRO A 14 8.40 4.26 4.89
C PRO A 14 8.10 2.80 5.19
N ILE A 15 7.92 2.03 4.12
CA ILE A 15 7.73 0.58 4.18
C ILE A 15 9.01 -0.04 4.73
N ILE A 16 8.89 -0.81 5.79
CA ILE A 16 10.01 -1.54 6.40
C ILE A 16 10.00 -3.01 6.02
N TYR A 17 8.86 -3.55 5.58
CA TYR A 17 8.71 -4.95 5.25
C TYR A 17 7.56 -5.21 4.27
N VAL A 18 7.77 -6.17 3.37
CA VAL A 18 6.73 -6.79 2.54
C VAL A 18 6.96 -8.30 2.54
N ASN A 19 5.89 -9.09 2.49
CA ASN A 19 6.00 -10.55 2.41
C ASN A 19 6.06 -11.07 0.96
N ASP A 20 6.45 -12.33 0.78
CA ASP A 20 6.52 -12.97 -0.53
C ASP A 20 5.18 -12.95 -1.28
N ASN A 21 4.07 -13.07 -0.56
CA ASN A 21 2.74 -13.02 -1.17
C ASN A 21 2.44 -11.65 -1.77
N PHE A 22 2.85 -10.56 -1.10
CA PHE A 22 2.76 -9.21 -1.67
C PHE A 22 3.56 -9.11 -2.97
N THR A 23 4.79 -9.62 -2.96
CA THR A 23 5.67 -9.64 -4.15
C THR A 23 5.04 -10.40 -5.31
N ARG A 24 4.49 -11.61 -5.06
CA ARG A 24 3.80 -12.41 -6.09
C ARG A 24 2.53 -11.74 -6.62
N LEU A 25 1.81 -11.01 -5.76
CA LEU A 25 0.57 -10.33 -6.16
C LEU A 25 0.86 -9.09 -7.01
N THR A 26 1.89 -8.32 -6.66
CA THR A 26 2.16 -6.99 -7.24
C THR A 26 3.28 -6.99 -8.29
N ASN A 27 4.10 -8.04 -8.37
CA ASN A 27 5.37 -8.10 -9.11
C ASN A 27 6.43 -7.07 -8.65
N TYR A 28 6.22 -6.43 -7.50
CA TYR A 28 7.22 -5.55 -6.89
C TYR A 28 8.03 -6.32 -5.87
N SER A 29 9.36 -6.33 -6.04
CA SER A 29 10.26 -6.98 -5.10
C SER A 29 10.39 -6.17 -3.80
N PRO A 30 10.89 -6.78 -2.70
CA PRO A 30 11.20 -6.02 -1.49
C PRO A 30 12.14 -4.83 -1.75
N ARG A 31 13.09 -4.98 -2.70
CA ARG A 31 14.00 -3.90 -3.11
C ARG A 31 13.27 -2.72 -3.77
N ASP A 32 12.17 -2.98 -4.48
CA ASP A 32 11.39 -1.92 -5.11
C ASP A 32 10.46 -1.19 -4.13
N MET A 33 10.14 -1.81 -2.98
CA MET A 33 9.09 -1.36 -2.07
C MET A 33 9.63 -0.80 -0.75
N VAL A 34 10.59 -1.46 -0.13
CA VAL A 34 11.15 -1.05 1.17
C VAL A 34 11.79 0.34 1.03
N GLN A 35 11.62 1.17 2.05
CA GLN A 35 11.95 2.61 2.07
C GLN A 35 11.10 3.52 1.17
N THR A 36 10.13 2.97 0.43
CA THR A 36 9.12 3.79 -0.26
C THR A 36 7.89 4.02 0.63
N SER A 37 7.01 4.95 0.25
CA SER A 37 5.83 5.30 1.05
C SER A 37 4.77 4.18 1.10
N ALA A 38 4.14 3.98 2.27
CA ALA A 38 3.03 3.05 2.48
C ALA A 38 1.78 3.33 1.62
N ILE A 39 1.66 4.54 1.07
CA ILE A 39 0.59 4.91 0.12
C ILE A 39 0.74 4.12 -1.20
N CYS A 40 1.95 3.64 -1.47
CA CYS A 40 2.29 2.80 -2.63
C CYS A 40 1.93 3.44 -3.98
N LYS A 41 2.34 4.69 -4.23
CA LYS A 41 2.05 5.44 -5.47
C LYS A 41 2.45 4.68 -6.75
N GLN A 42 3.51 3.88 -6.69
CA GLN A 42 4.00 2.98 -7.75
C GLN A 42 3.00 1.88 -8.16
N LEU A 43 2.04 1.55 -7.28
CA LEU A 43 0.95 0.62 -7.55
C LEU A 43 -0.29 1.34 -8.09
N HIS A 44 -0.29 2.66 -8.21
CA HIS A 44 -1.45 3.41 -8.69
C HIS A 44 -1.49 3.41 -10.22
N GLY A 45 -2.68 3.61 -10.78
CA GLY A 45 -2.88 3.78 -12.20
C GLY A 45 -4.23 4.45 -12.50
N GLU A 46 -4.63 4.42 -13.76
CA GLU A 46 -5.77 5.19 -14.29
C GLU A 46 -7.09 5.01 -13.52
N ARG A 47 -7.34 3.81 -12.98
CA ARG A 47 -8.57 3.47 -12.24
C ARG A 47 -8.39 3.47 -10.72
N THR A 48 -7.25 3.92 -10.21
CA THR A 48 -7.05 4.07 -8.78
C THR A 48 -7.89 5.24 -8.28
N SER A 49 -8.85 4.96 -7.40
CA SER A 49 -9.74 5.98 -6.85
C SER A 49 -8.97 6.95 -5.96
N ILE A 50 -9.06 8.24 -6.27
CA ILE A 50 -8.47 9.32 -5.45
C ILE A 50 -9.04 9.26 -4.03
N ASN A 51 -10.35 9.06 -3.88
CA ASN A 51 -10.98 8.95 -2.56
C ASN A 51 -10.45 7.76 -1.75
N ALA A 52 -10.14 6.63 -2.39
CA ALA A 52 -9.54 5.50 -1.69
C ALA A 52 -8.12 5.83 -1.19
N VAL A 53 -7.33 6.53 -2.00
CA VAL A 53 -5.99 7.00 -1.62
C VAL A 53 -6.05 7.98 -0.45
N GLU A 54 -6.97 8.96 -0.51
CA GLU A 54 -7.18 9.93 0.58
C GLU A 54 -7.60 9.26 1.89
N ARG A 55 -8.46 8.24 1.82
CA ARG A 55 -8.85 7.46 3.01
C ARG A 55 -7.66 6.72 3.62
N ILE A 56 -6.83 6.08 2.80
CA ILE A 56 -5.59 5.43 3.27
C ILE A 56 -4.66 6.46 3.91
N GLN A 57 -4.46 7.61 3.26
CA GLN A 57 -3.62 8.70 3.77
C GLN A 57 -4.11 9.15 5.14
N ARG A 58 -5.40 9.47 5.26
CA ARG A 58 -6.01 9.92 6.51
C ARG A 58 -5.89 8.85 7.61
N ALA A 59 -6.11 7.58 7.30
CA ALA A 59 -5.96 6.49 8.27
C ALA A 59 -4.53 6.37 8.81
N LEU A 60 -3.52 6.62 7.96
CA LEU A 60 -2.12 6.67 8.37
C LEU A 60 -1.84 7.91 9.23
N ASP A 61 -2.32 9.09 8.82
CA ASP A 61 -2.12 10.36 9.53
C ASP A 61 -2.78 10.36 10.92
N GLU A 62 -3.98 9.80 11.04
CA GLU A 62 -4.74 9.72 12.29
C GLU A 62 -4.39 8.48 13.14
N GLY A 63 -3.54 7.59 12.61
CA GLY A 63 -3.21 6.32 13.27
C GLY A 63 -4.41 5.39 13.47
N GLN A 64 -5.44 5.50 12.62
CA GLN A 64 -6.70 4.76 12.74
C GLN A 64 -6.71 3.48 11.90
N MET A 65 -7.43 2.47 12.38
CA MET A 65 -7.67 1.26 11.60
C MET A 65 -8.77 1.53 10.56
N GLU A 66 -8.47 1.29 9.28
CA GLU A 66 -9.44 1.49 8.20
C GLU A 66 -9.36 0.36 7.15
N GLN A 67 -10.52 -0.06 6.65
CA GLN A 67 -10.62 -0.96 5.50
C GLN A 67 -11.02 -0.15 4.26
N VAL A 68 -10.19 -0.24 3.22
CA VAL A 68 -10.37 0.52 1.98
C VAL A 68 -10.25 -0.43 0.78
N GLU A 69 -11.24 -0.38 -0.10
CA GLU A 69 -11.15 -1.05 -1.40
C GLU A 69 -10.46 -0.12 -2.39
N ILE A 70 -9.39 -0.61 -3.03
CA ILE A 70 -8.57 0.20 -3.93
C ILE A 70 -8.10 -0.60 -5.14
N THR A 71 -8.15 0.01 -6.32
CA THR A 71 -7.59 -0.59 -7.53
C THR A 71 -6.09 -0.32 -7.60
N LEU A 72 -5.29 -1.38 -7.64
CA LEU A 72 -3.82 -1.32 -7.74
C LEU A 72 -3.32 -2.07 -8.98
N TYR A 73 -2.13 -1.69 -9.43
CA TYR A 73 -1.50 -2.14 -10.67
C TYR A 73 -0.20 -2.88 -10.38
N LYS A 74 0.05 -3.94 -11.15
CA LYS A 74 1.28 -4.72 -11.04
C LYS A 74 2.41 -4.05 -11.81
N LYS A 75 3.65 -4.33 -11.41
CA LYS A 75 4.83 -3.95 -12.18
C LYS A 75 4.74 -4.58 -13.58
N ASN A 76 4.77 -3.74 -14.62
CA ASN A 76 4.78 -4.13 -16.03
C ASN A 76 3.60 -5.00 -16.49
N SER A 77 2.44 -4.96 -15.82
CA SER A 77 1.25 -5.74 -16.20
C SER A 77 -0.06 -5.05 -15.80
N LYS A 78 -1.12 -5.18 -16.61
CA LYS A 78 -2.44 -4.59 -16.33
C LYS A 78 -3.32 -5.47 -15.44
N LEU A 79 -3.84 -4.81 -14.39
CA LEU A 79 -5.04 -5.04 -13.57
C LEU A 79 -5.19 -6.36 -12.77
N TRP A 80 -5.29 -6.25 -11.43
CA TRP A 80 -6.17 -7.08 -10.58
C TRP A 80 -6.68 -6.25 -9.37
N LEU A 81 -7.98 -6.33 -9.08
CA LEU A 81 -8.64 -5.66 -7.95
C LEU A 81 -8.08 -6.20 -6.61
N THR A 82 -7.67 -5.31 -5.69
CA THR A 82 -7.07 -5.69 -4.40
C THR A 82 -7.75 -4.94 -3.25
N VAL A 83 -8.28 -5.65 -2.27
CA VAL A 83 -8.79 -5.01 -1.03
C VAL A 83 -7.61 -4.77 -0.09
N ALA A 84 -7.39 -3.52 0.33
CA ALA A 84 -6.37 -3.16 1.31
C ALA A 84 -6.99 -3.00 2.70
N ARG A 85 -6.36 -3.57 3.73
CA ARG A 85 -6.71 -3.34 5.13
C ARG A 85 -5.53 -2.64 5.78
N VAL A 86 -5.72 -1.38 6.16
CA VAL A 86 -4.72 -0.60 6.88
C VAL A 86 -4.92 -0.87 8.37
N LYS A 87 -3.88 -1.42 9.00
CA LYS A 87 -3.83 -1.59 10.46
C LYS A 87 -2.69 -0.73 10.98
N CYS A 88 -3.03 0.37 11.63
CA CYS A 88 -2.09 1.17 12.39
C CYS A 88 -1.97 0.56 13.80
N TYR A 89 -0.73 0.39 14.27
CA TYR A 89 -0.42 0.00 15.65
C TYR A 89 0.40 1.14 16.25
N SER A 90 -0.07 1.71 17.36
CA SER A 90 0.59 2.81 18.09
C SER A 90 1.82 2.34 18.86
#